data_AF-A0A7Y4XGY6-F1
#
_entry.id   AF-A0A7Y4XGY6-F1
#
_cell.length_a   1.000
_cell.length_b   1.000
_cell.length_c   1.000
_cell.angle_alpha   90.00
_cell.angle_beta   90.00
_cell.angle_gamma   90.00
#
_symmetry.space_group_name_H-M   'P 1'
#
loop_
_entity.id
_entity.type
_entity.pdbx_description
1 polymer ?
#
loop_
_entity_poly.entity_id
_entity_poly.type
_entity_poly.pdbx_seq_one_letter_code
_entity_poly.pdbx_strand_id
1 'polypeptide(L)' 'MSEQMGGSDIAELVQQMEQSEDDPRHCYALVKQRISEYRQMGQDIPDDLARMERSLMVECLQQSQGR' A
#
# COMPACT_ATOMS: atom_id res chain seq x y z
N MET A 1 25.77 -2.78 -8.94
CA MET A 1 24.53 -3.54 -9.19
C MET A 1 23.62 -3.26 -8.01
N SER A 2 22.91 -2.15 -8.08
CA SER A 2 22.09 -1.59 -7.01
C SER A 2 20.90 -0.97 -7.74
N GLU A 3 19.74 -0.82 -7.10
CA GLU A 3 18.58 -0.06 -7.62
C GLU A 3 17.51 -0.81 -8.44
N GLN A 4 17.36 -2.15 -8.32
CA GLN A 4 16.21 -2.83 -8.95
C GLN A 4 15.39 -3.76 -8.03
N MET A 5 15.50 -3.60 -6.72
CA MET A 5 14.71 -4.35 -5.71
C MET A 5 13.61 -3.51 -5.05
N GLY A 6 13.24 -2.35 -5.59
CA GLY A 6 12.13 -1.54 -5.06
C GLY A 6 10.82 -1.68 -5.84
N GLY A 7 10.90 -1.91 -7.15
CA GLY A 7 9.73 -1.98 -8.03
C GLY A 7 8.95 -3.29 -7.92
N SER A 8 9.64 -4.40 -7.63
CA SER A 8 9.04 -5.73 -7.52
C SER A 8 8.08 -5.82 -6.33
N ASP A 9 8.48 -5.26 -5.19
CA ASP A 9 7.71 -5.25 -3.94
C ASP A 9 6.38 -4.49 -4.07
N ILE A 10 6.37 -3.39 -4.83
CA ILE A 10 5.16 -2.61 -5.08
C ILE A 10 4.26 -3.30 -6.10
N ALA A 11 4.83 -3.85 -7.18
CA ALA A 11 4.04 -4.57 -8.19
C ALA A 11 3.32 -5.78 -7.58
N GLU A 12 3.99 -6.54 -6.72
CA GLU A 12 3.40 -7.66 -5.99
C GLU A 12 2.29 -7.21 -5.03
N LEU A 13 2.48 -6.07 -4.37
CA LEU A 13 1.47 -5.47 -3.49
C LEU A 13 0.23 -5.06 -4.27
N VAL A 14 0.39 -4.43 -5.45
CA VAL A 14 -0.73 -4.04 -6.33
C VAL A 14 -1.48 -5.28 -6.80
N GLN A 15 -0.78 -6.33 -7.21
CA GLN A 15 -1.43 -7.58 -7.63
C GLN A 15 -2.21 -8.25 -6.48
N GLN A 16 -1.75 -8.14 -5.24
CA GLN A 16 -2.49 -8.63 -4.06
C GLN A 16 -3.74 -7.79 -3.76
N MET A 17 -3.67 -6.48 -4.00
CA MET A 17 -4.80 -5.58 -3.86
C MET A 17 -5.87 -5.84 -4.94
N GLU A 18 -5.47 -6.06 -6.20
CA GLU A 18 -6.40 -6.41 -7.30
C GLU A 18 -7.15 -7.74 -7.04
N GLN A 19 -6.55 -8.66 -6.29
CA GLN A 19 -7.21 -9.91 -5.89
C GLN A 19 -8.15 -9.77 -4.69
N SER A 20 -8.05 -8.67 -3.92
CA SER A 20 -8.81 -8.44 -2.69
C SER A 20 -10.12 -7.70 -2.94
N GLU A 21 -11.07 -8.32 -3.66
CA GLU A 21 -12.51 -7.94 -3.80
C GLU A 21 -12.87 -6.42 -3.82
N ASP A 22 -11.96 -5.55 -4.26
CA ASP A 22 -12.11 -4.10 -4.27
C ASP A 22 -12.46 -3.46 -2.90
N ASP A 23 -12.10 -4.09 -1.77
CA ASP A 23 -12.31 -3.48 -0.46
C ASP A 23 -11.12 -2.56 -0.08
N PRO A 24 -11.31 -1.22 -0.08
CA PRO A 24 -10.22 -0.27 0.17
C PRO A 24 -9.68 -0.37 1.60
N ARG A 25 -10.43 -0.95 2.55
CA ARG A 25 -9.92 -1.19 3.91
C ARG A 25 -8.90 -2.32 3.89
N HIS A 26 -9.17 -3.37 3.11
CA HIS A 26 -8.25 -4.49 2.97
C HIS A 26 -6.97 -4.07 2.26
N CYS A 27 -7.10 -3.33 1.15
CA CYS A 27 -5.97 -2.73 0.45
C CYS A 27 -5.16 -1.79 1.36
N TYR A 28 -5.82 -0.92 2.12
CA TYR A 28 -5.16 -0.03 3.09
C TYR A 28 -4.37 -0.81 4.15
N ALA A 29 -4.93 -1.90 4.68
CA ALA A 29 -4.26 -2.73 5.66
C ALA A 29 -2.99 -3.39 5.09
N LEU A 30 -3.04 -3.89 3.85
CA LEU A 30 -1.88 -4.47 3.15
C LEU A 30 -0.75 -3.44 2.98
N VAL A 31 -1.08 -2.24 2.48
CA VAL A 31 -0.09 -1.16 2.31
C VAL A 31 0.51 -0.74 3.64
N LYS A 32 -0.33 -0.57 4.68
CA LYS A 32 0.10 -0.18 6.01
C LYS A 32 1.00 -1.22 6.67
N GLN A 33 0.71 -2.51 6.47
CA GLN A 33 1.56 -3.60 6.92
C GLN A 33 2.94 -3.50 6.27
N ARG A 34 2.99 -3.36 4.94
CA ARG A 34 4.25 -3.24 4.20
C ARG A 34 5.07 -2.03 4.65
N ILE A 35 4.44 -0.87 4.83
CA ILE A 35 5.09 0.34 5.37
C ILE A 35 5.68 0.08 6.77
N SER A 36 4.96 -0.68 7.60
CA SER A 36 5.44 -1.03 8.94
C SER A 36 6.67 -1.94 8.86
N GLU A 37 6.74 -2.86 7.90
CA GLU A 37 7.92 -3.69 7.66
C GLU A 37 9.13 -2.85 7.27
N TYR A 38 8.99 -1.91 6.32
CA TYR A 38 10.07 -0.98 5.97
C TYR A 38 10.57 -0.20 7.20
N ARG A 39 9.65 0.31 8.03
CA ARG A 39 10.02 0.99 9.29
C ARG A 39 10.74 0.08 10.28
N GLN A 40 10.29 -1.16 10.43
CA GLN A 40 10.91 -2.14 11.33
C GLN A 40 12.31 -2.54 10.85
N MET A 41 12.51 -2.60 9.54
CA MET A 41 13.82 -2.84 8.92
C MET A 41 14.73 -1.59 8.97
N GLY A 42 14.22 -0.44 9.44
CA GLY A 42 14.96 0.82 9.45
C GLY A 42 15.21 1.39 8.05
N GLN A 43 14.42 0.95 7.07
CA GLN A 43 14.50 1.41 5.69
C GLN A 43 13.58 2.60 5.45
N ASP A 44 13.98 3.45 4.51
CA ASP A 44 13.14 4.57 4.07
C ASP A 44 11.92 4.05 3.31
N ILE A 45 10.76 4.66 3.55
CA ILE A 45 9.51 4.24 2.91
C ILE A 45 9.46 4.86 1.51
N PRO A 46 9.28 4.06 0.44
CA PRO A 46 9.13 4.60 -0.91
C PRO A 46 7.97 5.59 -1.02
N ASP A 47 8.17 6.69 -1.75
CA ASP A 47 7.12 7.71 -1.97
C ASP A 47 5.86 7.10 -2.57
N ASP A 48 6.00 6.14 -3.48
CA ASP A 48 4.88 5.39 -4.07
C ASP A 48 4.04 4.65 -3.02
N LEU A 49 4.67 4.01 -2.03
CA LEU A 49 3.98 3.35 -0.91
C LEU A 49 3.23 4.37 -0.04
N ALA A 50 3.87 5.49 0.26
CA ALA A 50 3.25 6.58 1.02
C ALA A 50 2.07 7.22 0.26
N ARG A 51 2.15 7.33 -1.07
CA ARG A 51 1.04 7.81 -1.91
C ARG A 51 -0.12 6.83 -1.94
N MET A 52 0.14 5.54 -2.12
CA MET A 52 -0.91 4.52 -2.10
C MET A 52 -1.65 4.50 -0.76
N GLU A 53 -0.94 4.59 0.37
CA GLU A 53 -1.54 4.64 1.71
C GLU A 53 -2.53 5.80 1.84
N ARG A 54 -2.16 6.99 1.38
CA ARG A 54 -3.01 8.17 1.39
C ARG A 54 -4.23 8.03 0.49
N SER A 55 -4.05 7.55 -0.74
CA SER A 55 -5.16 7.34 -1.68
C SER A 55 -6.19 6.36 -1.10
N LEU A 56 -5.72 5.21 -0.62
CA LEU A 56 -6.59 4.18 -0.03
C LEU A 56 -7.28 4.66 1.24
N MET A 57 -6.62 5.49 2.06
CA MET A 57 -7.25 6.11 3.23
C MET A 57 -8.44 7.01 2.81
N VAL A 58 -8.27 7.81 1.75
CA VAL A 58 -9.33 8.65 1.21
C VAL A 58 -10.48 7.80 0.67
N GLU A 59 -10.19 6.74 -0.10
CA GLU A 59 -11.22 5.85 -0.64
C GLU A 59 -11.98 5.09 0.46
N CYS A 60 -11.27 4.64 1.50
CA CYS A 60 -11.86 4.03 2.68
C CYS A 60 -12.83 4.98 3.39
N LEU A 61 -12.44 6.25 3.56
CA LEU A 61 -13.30 7.29 4.13
C LEU A 61 -14.51 7.61 3.23
N GLN A 62 -14.33 7.63 1.91
CA GLN A 62 -15.41 7.85 0.95
C GLN A 62 -16.43 6.71 0.95
N GLN A 63 -15.97 5.45 0.99
CA GLN A 63 -16.87 4.30 1.11
C GLN A 63 -17.58 4.27 2.47
N SER A 64 -16.90 4.66 3.56
CA SER A 64 -17.53 4.66 4.89
C SER A 64 -18.57 5.76 5.06
N GLN A 65 -18.47 6.87 4.34
CA GLN A 65 -19.41 7.98 4.49
C GLN A 65 -20.71 7.79 3.70
N GLY A 66 -20.78 6.80 2.80
CA GLY A 66 -21.99 6.51 2.04
C GLY A 66 -22.35 7.63 1.06
N ARG A 67 -22.82 7.25 -0.12
CA ARG A 67 -23.55 8.18 -0.99
C ARG A 67 -24.98 8.38 -0.47
#